data_AF-A0A0K2RH28-F1
#
_entry.id   AF-A0A0K2RH28-F1
#
_cell.length_a   1.000
_cell.length_b   1.000
_cell.length_c   1.000
_cell.angle_alpha   90.00
_cell.angle_beta   90.00
_cell.angle_gamma   90.00
#
_symmetry.space_group_name_H-M   'P 1'
#
loop_
_entity.id
_entity.type
_entity.pdbx_description
1 polymer ?
#
loop_
_entity_poly.entity_id
_entity_poly.type
_entity_poly.pdbx_seq_one_letter_code
_entity_poly.pdbx_strand_id
1 'polypeptide(L)'
;MESASPRIRMFLAEAVVYVPGYEPAIPRSTLDDLGLDRAELATTLVVVNPSPEKTTVNLAAPIVLNPETGRCTQLLLDSKEYPLRAELSA
;
A
#
# COMPACT_ATOMS: atom_id res chain seq x y z
N MET A 1 15.53 -25.77 12.99
CA MET A 1 15.63 -25.83 11.52
C MET A 1 14.76 -24.71 10.98
N GLU A 2 15.35 -23.56 10.63
CA GLU A 2 14.63 -22.49 9.93
C GLU A 2 14.05 -23.05 8.62
N SER A 3 12.77 -22.84 8.37
CA SER A 3 12.15 -23.20 7.08
C SER A 3 12.85 -22.41 5.97
N ALA A 4 13.34 -23.10 4.94
CA ALA A 4 13.99 -22.53 3.76
C ALA A 4 12.99 -21.81 2.82
N SER A 5 12.00 -21.12 3.39
CA SER A 5 11.05 -20.35 2.61
C SER A 5 11.76 -19.13 2.00
N PRO A 6 11.61 -18.84 0.71
CA PRO A 6 12.15 -17.63 0.14
C PRO A 6 11.62 -16.42 0.91
N ARG A 7 12.52 -15.58 1.41
CA ARG A 7 12.15 -14.33 2.09
C ARG A 7 11.61 -13.37 1.05
N ILE A 8 10.29 -13.35 0.88
CA ILE A 8 9.60 -12.33 0.08
C ILE A 8 9.84 -10.98 0.74
N ARG A 9 10.31 -10.01 -0.05
CA ARG A 9 10.47 -8.61 0.38
C ARG A 9 9.76 -7.73 -0.63
N MET A 10 8.92 -6.84 -0.13
CA MET A 10 8.30 -5.78 -0.90
C MET A 10 9.00 -4.46 -0.58
N PHE A 11 9.16 -3.61 -1.58
CA PHE A 11 9.55 -2.23 -1.36
C PHE A 11 8.26 -1.43 -1.18
N LEU A 12 8.16 -0.72 -0.05
CA LEU A 12 7.00 0.08 0.29
C LEU A 12 7.42 1.54 0.41
N ALA A 13 6.58 2.44 -0.06
CA ALA A 13 6.75 3.87 0.08
C ALA A 13 5.46 4.50 0.60
N GLU A 14 5.58 5.54 1.42
CA GLU A 14 4.40 6.23 1.95
C GLU A 14 3.70 7.03 0.87
N ALA A 15 2.41 6.77 0.68
CA ALA A 15 1.70 7.28 -0.49
C ALA A 15 1.59 8.81 -0.48
N VAL A 16 1.40 9.43 0.69
CA VAL A 16 1.28 10.90 0.82
C VAL A 16 2.54 11.64 0.35
N VAL A 17 3.71 11.00 0.45
CA VAL A 17 4.99 11.59 0.07
C VAL A 17 5.23 11.46 -1.44
N TYR A 18 4.96 10.28 -2.00
CA TYR A 18 5.37 9.94 -3.36
C TYR A 18 4.25 9.98 -4.39
N VAL A 19 2.98 10.02 -3.96
CA VAL A 19 1.80 10.08 -4.83
C VAL A 19 0.82 11.14 -4.30
N PRO A 20 1.16 12.43 -4.40
CA PRO A 20 0.31 13.51 -3.85
C PRO A 20 -1.11 13.47 -4.40
N GLY A 21 -2.10 13.60 -3.52
CA GLY A 21 -3.53 13.52 -3.86
C GLY A 21 -4.09 12.11 -4.00
N TYR A 22 -3.29 11.07 -3.75
CA TYR A 22 -3.78 9.70 -3.69
C TYR A 22 -4.49 9.43 -2.35
N GLU A 23 -5.81 9.57 -2.36
CA GLU A 23 -6.69 9.39 -1.21
C GLU A 23 -7.76 8.31 -1.51
N PRO A 24 -7.37 7.02 -1.57
CA PRO A 24 -8.32 5.96 -1.83
C PRO A 24 -9.33 5.83 -0.68
N ALA A 25 -10.59 5.56 -1.02
CA ALA A 25 -11.59 5.27 -0.01
C ALA A 25 -11.27 3.94 0.70
N ILE A 26 -11.00 4.01 2.01
CA ILE A 26 -10.77 2.83 2.85
C ILE A 26 -12.12 2.35 3.39
N PRO A 27 -12.59 1.14 3.06
CA PRO A 27 -13.86 0.63 3.56
C PRO A 27 -13.89 0.53 5.09
N ARG A 28 -15.06 0.79 5.69
CA ARG A 28 -15.22 0.71 7.15
C ARG A 28 -14.83 -0.66 7.71
N SER A 29 -15.16 -1.75 7.02
CA SER A 29 -14.78 -3.10 7.41
C SER A 29 -13.25 -3.29 7.50
N THR A 30 -12.49 -2.68 6.58
CA THR A 30 -11.04 -2.71 6.62
C THR A 30 -10.49 -1.95 7.82
N LEU A 31 -11.09 -0.81 8.19
CA LEU A 31 -10.71 -0.08 9.40
C LEU A 31 -11.01 -0.89 10.67
N ASP A 32 -12.18 -1.50 10.75
CA ASP A 32 -12.58 -2.35 11.88
C ASP A 32 -11.62 -3.56 12.02
N ASP A 33 -11.26 -4.23 10.92
CA ASP A 33 -10.29 -5.34 10.90
C ASP A 33 -8.87 -4.93 11.35
N LEU A 34 -8.52 -3.67 11.14
CA LEU A 34 -7.24 -3.09 11.57
C LEU A 34 -7.30 -2.45 12.95
N GLY A 35 -8.48 -2.38 13.58
CA GLY A 35 -8.70 -1.72 14.87
C GLY A 35 -8.48 -0.21 14.80
N LEU A 36 -8.93 0.43 13.72
CA LEU A 36 -8.82 1.86 13.50
C LEU A 36 -10.20 2.52 13.51
N ASP A 37 -10.36 3.62 14.26
CA ASP A 37 -11.64 4.32 14.34
C ASP A 37 -11.96 5.17 13.10
N ARG A 38 -10.91 5.64 12.40
CA ARG A 38 -10.98 6.53 11.24
C ARG A 38 -9.78 6.35 10.31
N ALA A 39 -9.94 6.68 9.03
CA ALA A 39 -8.95 6.43 7.99
C ALA A 39 -7.66 7.23 8.16
N GLU A 40 -7.71 8.42 8.76
CA GLU A 40 -6.56 9.31 8.94
C GLU A 40 -5.54 8.78 9.95
N LEU A 41 -5.93 7.78 10.74
CA LEU A 41 -5.03 7.07 11.65
C LEU A 41 -4.24 5.95 10.94
N ALA A 42 -4.62 5.59 9.72
CA ALA A 42 -3.91 4.61 8.92
C ALA A 42 -2.75 5.26 8.16
N THR A 43 -1.64 4.52 8.04
CA THR A 43 -0.61 4.84 7.05
C THR A 43 -0.91 4.08 5.77
N THR A 44 -1.09 4.80 4.66
CA THR A 44 -1.24 4.19 3.33
C THR A 44 0.12 4.07 2.65
N LEU A 45 0.52 2.84 2.35
CA LEU A 45 1.78 2.54 1.67
C LEU A 45 1.48 1.99 0.28
N VAL A 46 2.26 2.39 -0.72
CA VAL A 46 2.20 1.84 -2.08
C VAL A 46 3.34 0.85 -2.30
N VAL A 47 3.05 -0.21 -3.06
CA VAL A 47 4.07 -1.20 -3.44
C VAL A 47 4.88 -0.65 -4.60
N VAL A 48 6.17 -0.47 -4.38
CA VAL A 48 7.15 0.02 -5.35
C VAL A 48 7.75 -1.15 -6.12
N ASN A 49 7.70 -1.05 -7.44
CA ASN A 49 8.23 -2.02 -8.39
C ASN A 49 9.35 -1.34 -9.20
N PRO A 50 10.60 -1.35 -8.70
CA PRO A 50 11.73 -0.85 -9.45
C PRO A 50 12.07 -1.78 -10.62
N SER A 51 12.42 -1.20 -11.75
CA SER A 51 13.01 -1.90 -12.90
C SER A 51 14.21 -1.10 -13.42
N PRO A 52 15.08 -1.68 -14.27
CA PRO A 52 16.21 -0.96 -14.85
C PRO A 52 15.80 0.29 -15.66
N GLU A 53 14.60 0.30 -16.22
CA GLU A 53 14.11 1.40 -17.07
C GLU A 53 13.38 2.47 -16.25
N LYS A 54 12.50 2.04 -15.33
CA LYS A 54 11.68 2.95 -14.51
C LYS A 54 11.19 2.32 -13.21
N THR A 55 10.83 3.17 -12.26
CA THR A 55 10.17 2.78 -11.02
C THR A 55 8.66 3.01 -11.15
N THR A 56 7.87 1.99 -10.82
CA THR A 56 6.41 2.11 -10.82
C THR A 56 5.82 1.77 -9.46
N VAL A 57 4.62 2.24 -9.19
CA VAL A 57 3.84 1.88 -8.00
C VAL A 57 2.50 1.26 -8.40
N ASN A 58 2.02 0.32 -7.59
CA ASN A 58 0.67 -0.24 -7.74
C ASN A 58 -0.32 0.57 -6.92
N LEU A 59 -1.15 1.39 -7.59
CA LEU A 59 -2.19 2.19 -6.94
C LEU A 59 -3.50 1.42 -6.74
N ALA A 60 -3.68 0.26 -7.40
CA ALA A 60 -4.89 -0.54 -7.22
C ALA A 60 -4.83 -1.47 -5.99
N ALA A 61 -3.66 -1.59 -5.36
CA ALA A 61 -3.48 -2.51 -4.24
C ALA A 61 -2.55 -1.94 -3.14
N PRO A 62 -2.89 -0.78 -2.54
CA PRO A 62 -2.11 -0.22 -1.44
C PRO A 62 -2.13 -1.13 -0.21
N ILE A 63 -1.10 -1.00 0.62
CA ILE A 63 -1.07 -1.54 1.97
C ILE A 63 -1.62 -0.49 2.93
N VAL A 64 -2.67 -0.84 3.66
CA VAL A 64 -3.21 -0.02 4.75
C VAL A 64 -2.64 -0.55 6.05
N LEU A 65 -1.89 0.27 6.77
CA LEU A 65 -1.17 -0.08 7.99
C LEU A 65 -1.75 0.70 9.18
N ASN A 66 -2.06 -0.01 10.27
CA ASN A 66 -2.20 0.60 11.59
C ASN A 66 -0.79 0.75 12.21
N PRO A 67 -0.25 1.98 12.33
CA PRO A 67 1.12 2.18 12.81
C PRO A 67 1.29 1.87 14.30
N GLU A 68 0.21 1.90 15.10
CA GLU A 68 0.27 1.60 16.53
C GLU A 68 0.43 0.11 16.82
N THR A 69 -0.20 -0.75 16.00
CA THR A 69 -0.22 -2.21 16.22
C THR A 69 0.64 -2.99 15.23
N GLY A 70 1.06 -2.37 14.13
CA GLY A 70 1.74 -3.04 13.02
C GLY A 70 0.83 -3.94 12.17
N ARG A 71 -0.48 -4.00 12.45
CA ARG A 71 -1.44 -4.74 11.64
C ARG A 71 -1.63 -4.04 10.30
N CYS A 72 -1.64 -4.80 9.22
CA CYS A 72 -1.88 -4.27 7.90
C CYS A 72 -2.68 -5.24 7.03
N THR A 73 -3.25 -4.69 5.96
CA THR A 73 -3.85 -5.47 4.88
C THR A 73 -3.54 -4.83 3.53
N GLN A 74 -3.57 -5.64 2.47
CA GLN A 74 -3.54 -5.13 1.11
C GLN A 74 -4.97 -4.88 0.64
N LEU A 75 -5.32 -3.61 0.48
CA LEU A 75 -6.66 -3.20 0.04
C LEU A 75 -6.73 -3.28 -1.48
N LEU A 76 -7.66 -4.06 -2.02
CA LEU A 76 -7.86 -4.16 -3.48
C LEU A 76 -8.90 -3.12 -3.93
N LEU A 77 -8.48 -2.24 -4.84
CA LEU A 77 -9.28 -1.17 -5.44
C LEU A 77 -9.60 -1.50 -6.91
N ASP A 78 -10.55 -0.78 -7.51
CA ASP A 78 -10.87 -0.97 -8.93
C ASP A 78 -9.71 -0.52 -9.82
N SER A 79 -9.11 -1.48 -10.54
CA SER A 79 -8.00 -1.24 -11.46
C SER A 79 -8.34 -0.36 -12.67
N LYS A 80 -9.63 -0.08 -12.92
CA LYS A 80 -10.08 0.89 -13.92
C LYS A 80 -9.91 2.34 -13.45
N GLU A 81 -10.02 2.57 -12.15
CA GLU A 81 -9.84 3.88 -11.53
C GLU A 81 -8.39 4.09 -11.08
N TYR A 82 -7.77 3.03 -10.56
CA TYR A 82 -6.42 3.07 -10.03
C TYR A 82 -5.48 2.19 -10.86
N PRO A 83 -4.42 2.75 -11.47
CA PRO A 83 -3.52 1.98 -12.30
C PRO A 83 -2.66 1.00 -11.49
N LEU A 84 -2.49 -0.22 -12.03
CA LEU A 84 -1.58 -1.23 -11.48
C LEU A 84 -0.10 -0.83 -11.59
N ARG A 85 0.22 0.07 -12.52
CA ARG A 85 1.58 0.57 -12.80
C ARG A 85 1.51 2.07 -13.09
N ALA A 86 1.46 2.89 -12.05
CA ALA A 86 1.73 4.32 -12.16
C ALA A 86 3.24 4.56 -12.10
N GLU A 87 3.75 5.48 -12.91
CA GLU A 87 5.16 5.87 -12.84
C GLU A 87 5.42 6.68 -11.58
N LEU A 88 6.51 6.36 -10.87
CA LEU A 88 6.95 7.11 -9.71
C LEU A 88 7.95 8.16 -10.18
N SER A 89 7.47 9.33 -10.57
CA SER A 89 8.32 10.48 -10.89
C SER A 89 8.81 11.12 -9.60
N ALA A 90 10.12 11.07 -9.36
CA ALA A 90 10.78 11.71 -8.22
C ALA A 90 10.76 13.24 -8.31
#